data_AF-A0A3M6VWE2-F1
#
_entry.id   AF-A0A3M6VWE2-F1
#
_cell.length_a   1.000
_cell.length_b   1.000
_cell.length_c   1.000
_cell.angle_alpha   90.00
_cell.angle_beta   90.00
_cell.angle_gamma   90.00
#
_symmetry.space_group_name_H-M   'P 1'
#
loop_
_entity.id
_entity.type
_entity.pdbx_description
1 polymer ?
#
loop_
_entity_poly.entity_id
_entity_poly.type
_entity_poly.pdbx_seq_one_letter_code
_entity_poly.pdbx_strand_id
1 'polypeptide(L)'
;MGWQTLAKVALWLPVGVTVNALGVSLASVKGRSMQPALNNGLTQDTVRDRVLLDKFSVQMRHRYRRGDVVVLESPSAAGEYLIKRLVGLEGDLVTDRNGRHCMVPPGKCWVEGDNPTFSDDSDSFGPVPLALINSRVLAVVWPPSEMKIVRGKLPDRVNG
;
A
#
# COMPACT_ATOMS: atom_id res chain seq x y z
N MET A 1 -19.69 -36.76 19.80
CA MET A 1 -19.59 -35.69 18.78
C MET A 1 -19.95 -36.31 17.43
N GLY A 2 -21.04 -35.87 16.79
CA GLY A 2 -21.62 -36.60 15.65
C GLY A 2 -20.91 -36.34 14.32
N TRP A 3 -20.95 -37.31 13.41
CA TRP A 3 -20.45 -37.20 12.03
C TRP A 3 -20.97 -35.95 11.29
N GLN A 4 -22.20 -35.54 11.59
CA GLN A 4 -22.79 -34.31 11.03
C GLN A 4 -22.10 -33.02 11.50
N THR A 5 -21.54 -33.00 12.71
CA THR A 5 -20.77 -31.86 13.22
C THR A 5 -19.40 -31.78 12.54
N LEU A 6 -18.75 -32.92 12.31
CA LEU A 6 -17.47 -33.02 11.60
C LEU A 6 -17.58 -32.62 10.13
N ALA A 7 -18.62 -33.08 9.43
CA ALA A 7 -18.87 -32.73 8.03
C ALA A 7 -19.11 -31.21 7.84
N LYS A 8 -19.81 -30.57 8.79
CA LYS A 8 -20.02 -29.11 8.77
C LYS A 8 -18.70 -28.35 8.95
N VAL A 9 -17.84 -28.79 9.87
CA VAL A 9 -16.51 -28.16 10.08
C VAL A 9 -15.60 -28.34 8.85
N ALA A 10 -15.60 -29.53 8.24
CA ALA A 10 -14.82 -29.81 7.04
C ALA A 10 -15.24 -28.95 5.83
N LEU A 11 -16.52 -28.58 5.72
CA LEU A 11 -17.02 -27.69 4.66
C LEU A 11 -16.55 -26.24 4.82
N TRP A 12 -16.40 -25.76 6.06
CA TRP A 12 -15.92 -24.40 6.34
C TRP A 12 -14.39 -24.28 6.29
N LEU A 13 -13.66 -25.39 6.37
CA LEU A 13 -12.19 -25.42 6.32
C LEU A 13 -11.62 -24.80 5.03
N PRO A 14 -12.08 -25.16 3.82
CA PRO A 14 -11.66 -24.51 2.59
C PRO A 14 -11.99 -23.02 2.60
N VAL A 15 -13.14 -22.59 3.12
CA VAL A 15 -13.53 -21.17 3.20
C VAL A 15 -12.60 -20.41 4.16
N GLY A 16 -12.30 -20.97 5.33
CA GLY A 16 -11.38 -20.37 6.30
C GLY A 16 -9.95 -20.29 5.77
N VAL A 17 -9.45 -21.37 5.15
CA VAL A 17 -8.16 -21.39 4.46
C VAL A 17 -8.16 -20.39 3.31
N THR A 18 -9.26 -20.28 2.57
CA THR A 18 -9.41 -19.36 1.44
C THR A 18 -9.48 -17.91 1.92
N VAL A 19 -10.18 -17.56 3.00
CA VAL A 19 -10.16 -16.18 3.54
C VAL A 19 -8.77 -15.81 4.06
N ASN A 20 -8.08 -16.75 4.71
CA ASN A 20 -6.70 -16.55 5.17
C ASN A 20 -5.69 -16.49 4.01
N ALA A 21 -5.93 -17.24 2.93
CA ALA A 21 -5.08 -17.30 1.73
C ALA A 21 -5.41 -16.21 0.69
N LEU A 22 -6.65 -15.71 0.64
CA LEU A 22 -7.15 -14.65 -0.26
C LEU A 22 -6.81 -13.25 0.23
N GLY A 23 -5.72 -13.12 0.99
CA GLY A 23 -4.89 -11.94 0.88
C GLY A 23 -5.46 -10.69 1.52
N VAL A 24 -6.06 -10.80 2.70
CA VAL A 24 -6.28 -9.65 3.57
C VAL A 24 -5.44 -9.78 4.84
N SER A 25 -4.53 -8.83 5.10
CA SER A 25 -3.59 -8.86 6.24
C SER A 25 -3.70 -7.60 7.07
N LEU A 26 -3.42 -7.68 8.36
CA LEU A 26 -3.27 -6.51 9.22
C LEU A 26 -1.79 -6.14 9.32
N ALA A 27 -1.48 -4.85 9.24
CA ALA A 27 -0.14 -4.32 9.45
C ALA A 27 -0.17 -3.05 10.28
N SER A 28 0.92 -2.78 11.00
CA SER A 28 1.10 -1.55 11.76
C SER A 28 1.92 -0.56 10.94
N VAL A 29 1.47 0.68 10.86
CA VAL A 29 2.16 1.72 10.08
C VAL A 29 3.03 2.57 11.00
N LYS A 30 4.31 2.70 10.68
CA LYS A 30 5.25 3.58 11.39
C LYS A 30 5.70 4.72 10.48
N GLY A 31 6.05 5.85 11.09
CA GLY A 31 6.61 7.00 10.39
C GLY A 31 5.58 8.00 9.83
N ARG A 32 6.12 9.05 9.20
CA ARG A 32 5.38 10.27 8.81
C ARG A 32 5.17 10.44 7.30
N SER A 33 5.80 9.60 6.47
CA SER A 33 5.83 9.79 5.02
C SER A 33 4.45 9.75 4.34
N MET A 34 3.46 9.12 4.97
CA MET A 34 2.09 9.01 4.46
C MET A 34 1.10 9.95 5.17
N GLN A 35 1.57 10.91 5.96
CA GLN A 35 0.69 11.95 6.51
C GLN A 35 0.19 12.88 5.40
N PRO A 36 -1.09 13.31 5.41
CA PRO A 36 -2.09 13.10 6.46
C PRO A 36 -2.94 11.82 6.28
N ALA A 37 -2.73 11.03 5.21
CA ALA A 37 -3.54 9.83 4.98
C ALA A 37 -3.38 8.79 6.08
N LEU A 38 -2.16 8.61 6.60
CA LEU A 38 -1.82 7.70 7.70
C LEU A 38 -1.05 8.45 8.80
N ASN A 39 -1.25 8.04 10.05
CA ASN A 39 -0.62 8.60 11.26
C ASN A 39 -0.77 10.13 11.38
N ASN A 40 -1.93 10.69 11.03
CA ASN A 40 -2.16 12.13 11.01
C ASN A 40 -1.90 12.79 12.39
N GLY A 41 -1.14 13.89 12.41
CA GLY A 41 -0.88 14.67 13.63
C GLY A 41 0.07 14.04 14.66
N LEU A 42 0.83 13.00 14.28
CA LEU A 42 1.72 12.27 15.20
C LEU A 42 3.22 12.53 14.96
N THR A 43 4.01 12.42 16.03
CA THR A 43 5.47 12.38 16.00
C THR A 43 6.00 11.03 15.47
N GLN A 44 7.25 11.01 14.99
CA GLN A 44 7.82 9.90 14.20
C GLN A 44 7.79 8.53 14.89
N ASP A 45 7.86 8.50 16.22
CA ASP A 45 8.00 7.27 16.99
C ASP A 45 6.66 6.66 17.44
N THR A 46 5.54 7.34 17.16
CA THR A 46 4.23 6.88 17.58
C THR A 46 3.61 5.98 16.51
N VAL A 47 3.45 4.71 16.84
CA VAL A 47 2.76 3.72 16.02
C VAL A 47 1.29 3.71 16.41
N ARG A 48 0.43 4.33 15.61
CA ARG A 48 -1.00 4.40 15.92
C ARG A 48 -1.84 3.60 14.94
N ASP A 49 -1.65 3.83 13.65
CA ASP A 49 -2.57 3.30 12.65
C ASP A 49 -2.26 1.83 12.35
N ARG A 50 -3.28 0.97 12.52
CA ARG A 50 -3.28 -0.38 11.96
C ARG A 50 -4.12 -0.39 10.70
N VAL A 51 -3.56 -0.95 9.65
CA VAL A 51 -4.16 -0.95 8.32
C VAL A 51 -4.53 -2.34 7.85
N LEU A 52 -5.59 -2.39 7.07
CA LEU A 52 -6.02 -3.56 6.33
C LEU A 52 -5.36 -3.55 4.95
N LEU A 53 -4.60 -4.60 4.67
CA LEU A 53 -3.86 -4.80 3.43
C LEU A 53 -4.58 -5.79 2.53
N ASP A 54 -4.69 -5.50 1.25
CA ASP A 54 -5.20 -6.33 0.18
C ASP A 54 -4.02 -6.82 -0.67
N LYS A 55 -3.52 -7.99 -0.31
CA LYS A 55 -2.51 -8.76 -1.03
C LYS A 55 -3.10 -9.46 -2.25
N PHE A 56 -4.36 -9.86 -2.21
CA PHE A 56 -4.96 -10.64 -3.29
C PHE A 56 -5.12 -9.82 -4.58
N SER A 57 -5.56 -8.57 -4.48
CA SER A 57 -5.65 -7.71 -5.67
C SER A 57 -4.29 -7.47 -6.33
N VAL A 58 -3.22 -7.40 -5.53
CA VAL A 58 -1.85 -7.17 -6.01
C VAL A 58 -1.21 -8.47 -6.52
N GLN A 59 -1.09 -9.49 -5.67
CA GLN A 59 -0.30 -10.69 -5.94
C GLN A 59 -0.97 -11.64 -6.93
N MET A 60 -2.31 -11.76 -6.88
CA MET A 60 -3.05 -12.71 -7.74
C MET A 60 -3.72 -12.03 -8.93
N ARG A 61 -4.18 -10.78 -8.77
CA ARG A 61 -4.93 -10.08 -9.83
C ARG A 61 -4.12 -9.00 -10.55
N HIS A 62 -2.91 -8.68 -10.09
CA HIS A 62 -2.05 -7.63 -10.65
C HIS A 62 -2.80 -6.31 -10.88
N ARG A 63 -3.70 -5.95 -9.95
CA ARG A 63 -4.52 -4.74 -10.04
C ARG A 63 -3.83 -3.60 -9.31
N TYR A 64 -3.26 -2.69 -10.10
CA TYR A 64 -2.63 -1.46 -9.64
C TYR A 64 -3.42 -0.26 -10.17
N ARG A 65 -3.72 0.72 -9.32
CA ARG A 65 -4.37 1.95 -9.75
C ARG A 65 -3.61 3.16 -9.23
N ARG A 66 -3.51 4.18 -10.07
CA ARG A 66 -3.05 5.50 -9.64
C ARG A 66 -3.86 5.98 -8.43
N GLY A 67 -3.16 6.55 -7.47
CA GLY A 67 -3.70 6.95 -6.18
C GLY A 67 -3.76 5.84 -5.14
N ASP A 68 -3.57 4.56 -5.47
CA ASP A 68 -3.53 3.50 -4.46
C ASP A 68 -2.39 3.75 -3.46
N VAL A 69 -2.65 3.50 -2.17
CA VAL A 69 -1.56 3.41 -1.18
C VAL A 69 -1.10 1.97 -1.14
N VAL A 70 0.19 1.74 -1.34
CA VAL A 70 0.79 0.42 -1.49
C VAL A 70 1.92 0.20 -0.50
N VAL A 71 2.08 -1.05 -0.09
CA VAL A 71 3.25 -1.53 0.63
C VAL A 71 4.18 -2.18 -0.38
N LEU A 72 5.43 -1.76 -0.43
CA LEU A 72 6.45 -2.29 -1.32
C LEU A 72 7.74 -2.57 -0.55
N GLU A 73 8.52 -3.53 -1.04
CA GLU A 73 9.89 -3.70 -0.55
C GLU A 73 10.76 -2.50 -0.99
N SER A 74 11.63 -2.04 -0.10
CA SER A 74 12.54 -0.93 -0.36
C SER A 74 13.57 -1.33 -1.43
N PRO A 75 13.73 -0.54 -2.51
CA PRO A 75 14.76 -0.81 -3.51
C PRO A 75 16.18 -0.61 -2.97
N SER A 76 16.32 0.16 -1.88
CA SER A 76 17.61 0.54 -1.29
C SER A 76 18.01 -0.33 -0.10
N ALA A 77 17.05 -1.02 0.54
CA ALA A 77 17.27 -1.82 1.74
C ALA A 77 16.43 -3.10 1.72
N ALA A 78 17.07 -4.22 1.37
CA ALA A 78 16.39 -5.52 1.27
C ALA A 78 15.76 -5.95 2.60
N GLY A 79 14.54 -6.48 2.55
CA GLY A 79 13.78 -6.87 3.74
C GLY A 79 13.09 -5.73 4.48
N GLU A 80 13.32 -4.47 4.09
CA GLU A 80 12.57 -3.32 4.61
C GLU A 80 11.37 -3.00 3.71
N TYR A 81 10.26 -2.59 4.33
CA TYR A 81 9.04 -2.25 3.61
C TYR A 81 8.74 -0.75 3.72
N LEU A 82 8.40 -0.16 2.58
CA LEU A 82 7.92 1.20 2.46
C LEU A 82 6.41 1.21 2.24
N ILE A 83 5.73 2.24 2.74
CA ILE A 83 4.34 2.52 2.40
C ILE A 83 4.32 3.83 1.65
N LYS A 84 3.83 3.80 0.41
CA LYS A 84 3.83 4.93 -0.53
C LYS A 84 2.54 4.97 -1.33
N ARG A 85 2.26 6.11 -1.95
CA ARG A 85 1.18 6.28 -2.90
C ARG A 85 1.68 6.04 -4.31
N LEU A 86 0.95 5.23 -5.07
CA LEU A 86 1.21 4.98 -6.47
C LEU A 86 0.76 6.19 -7.30
N VAL A 87 1.71 6.92 -7.87
CA VAL A 87 1.42 8.15 -8.63
C VAL A 87 1.39 7.88 -10.12
N GLY A 88 2.37 7.12 -10.62
CA GLY A 88 2.50 6.78 -12.03
C GLY A 88 2.70 5.28 -12.25
N LEU A 89 2.20 4.80 -13.39
CA LEU A 89 2.39 3.46 -13.94
C LEU A 89 3.17 3.56 -15.25
N GLU A 90 3.59 2.43 -15.78
CA GLU A 90 4.21 2.31 -17.11
C GLU A 90 3.55 3.22 -18.16
N GLY A 91 4.39 3.97 -18.88
CA GLY A 91 3.98 4.90 -19.93
C GLY A 91 3.57 6.28 -19.43
N ASP A 92 3.42 6.48 -18.12
CA ASP A 92 3.05 7.77 -17.56
C ASP A 92 4.19 8.77 -17.64
N LEU A 93 3.87 10.01 -18.00
CA LEU A 93 4.78 11.13 -17.80
C LEU A 93 4.54 11.69 -16.40
N VAL A 94 5.54 11.56 -15.52
CA VAL A 94 5.53 12.12 -14.17
C VAL A 94 6.50 13.27 -14.09
N THR A 95 6.17 14.26 -13.27
CA THR A 95 7.05 15.39 -12.99
C THR A 95 7.60 15.20 -11.59
N ASP A 96 8.92 15.11 -11.44
CA ASP A 96 9.55 14.99 -10.13
C ASP A 96 9.49 16.31 -9.35
N ARG A 97 9.94 16.31 -8.09
CA ARG A 97 9.97 17.52 -7.23
C ARG A 97 10.87 18.65 -7.74
N ASN A 98 11.81 18.35 -8.62
CA ASN A 98 12.70 19.33 -9.23
C ASN A 98 12.13 19.88 -10.55
N GLY A 99 10.90 19.51 -10.91
CA GLY A 99 10.24 19.93 -12.15
C GLY A 99 10.74 19.17 -13.38
N ARG A 100 11.48 18.07 -13.23
CA ARG A 100 11.96 17.27 -14.35
C ARG A 100 10.90 16.25 -14.75
N HIS A 101 10.65 16.14 -16.05
CA HIS A 101 9.75 15.13 -16.57
C HIS A 101 10.48 13.79 -16.72
N CYS A 102 9.82 12.73 -16.26
CA CYS A 102 10.30 11.35 -16.35
C CYS A 102 9.17 10.49 -16.91
N MET A 103 9.46 9.70 -17.94
CA MET A 103 8.54 8.68 -18.42
C MET A 103 8.75 7.41 -17.62
N VAL A 104 7.69 6.87 -17.04
CA VAL A 104 7.76 5.62 -16.26
C VAL A 104 8.01 4.45 -17.21
N PRO A 105 9.14 3.71 -17.06
CA PRO A 105 9.49 2.63 -17.96
C PRO A 105 8.55 1.42 -17.84
N PRO A 106 8.58 0.50 -18.83
CA PRO A 106 7.83 -0.75 -18.76
C PRO A 106 8.12 -1.59 -17.52
N GLY A 107 7.07 -2.17 -16.93
CA GLY A 107 7.13 -2.97 -15.71
C GLY A 107 7.49 -2.20 -14.43
N LYS A 108 7.55 -0.87 -14.49
CA LYS A 108 7.87 -0.01 -13.35
C LYS A 108 6.70 0.90 -12.97
N CYS A 109 6.82 1.53 -11.80
CA CYS A 109 5.92 2.54 -11.31
C CYS A 109 6.66 3.68 -10.60
N TRP A 110 5.96 4.78 -10.43
CA TRP A 110 6.39 5.94 -9.66
C TRP A 110 5.57 6.02 -8.38
N VAL A 111 6.25 6.05 -7.23
CA VAL A 111 5.63 6.07 -5.90
C VAL A 111 6.12 7.25 -5.08
N GLU A 112 5.24 7.85 -4.29
CA GLU A 112 5.51 9.05 -3.50
C GLU A 112 4.89 8.97 -2.11
N GLY A 113 5.50 9.61 -1.12
CA GLY A 113 4.84 9.84 0.16
C GLY A 113 3.86 11.01 0.08
N ASP A 114 2.77 10.96 0.86
CA ASP A 114 1.85 12.09 1.02
C ASP A 114 2.48 13.27 1.77
N ASN A 115 3.53 13.01 2.55
CA ASN A 115 4.33 14.01 3.25
C ASN A 115 5.71 14.13 2.59
N PRO A 116 5.90 15.09 1.67
CA PRO A 116 7.14 15.22 0.91
C PRO A 116 8.35 15.52 1.79
N THR A 117 8.17 16.19 2.94
CA THR A 117 9.25 16.56 3.86
C THR A 117 9.93 15.35 4.52
N PHE A 118 9.22 14.23 4.65
CA PHE A 118 9.69 13.04 5.38
C PHE A 118 9.49 11.75 4.59
N SER A 119 9.75 11.80 3.29
CA SER A 119 9.55 10.67 2.39
C SER A 119 10.81 10.38 1.60
N ASP A 120 11.37 9.19 1.79
CA ASP A 120 12.24 8.55 0.80
C ASP A 120 11.35 7.82 -0.21
N ASP A 121 11.35 8.27 -1.46
CA ASP A 121 10.44 7.82 -2.52
C ASP A 121 11.03 7.98 -3.93
N SER A 122 10.22 7.86 -4.99
CA SER A 122 10.72 7.87 -6.37
C SER A 122 11.39 9.18 -6.77
N ASP A 123 11.14 10.30 -6.07
CA ASP A 123 11.91 11.53 -6.30
C ASP A 123 13.40 11.34 -5.93
N SER A 124 13.72 10.45 -4.98
CA SER A 124 15.08 10.12 -4.56
C SER A 124 15.73 9.01 -5.39
N PHE A 125 15.01 7.88 -5.58
CA PHE A 125 15.57 6.66 -6.18
C PHE A 125 15.06 6.35 -7.60
N GLY A 126 14.13 7.16 -8.13
CA GLY A 126 13.54 6.97 -9.46
C GLY A 126 12.42 5.91 -9.50
N PRO A 127 12.01 5.47 -10.70
CA PRO A 127 10.95 4.48 -10.86
C PRO A 127 11.35 3.10 -10.33
N VAL A 128 10.41 2.44 -9.63
CA VAL A 128 10.62 1.12 -8.99
C VAL A 128 9.89 0.00 -9.73
N PRO A 129 10.41 -1.24 -9.74
CA PRO A 129 9.69 -2.38 -10.33
C PRO A 129 8.33 -2.60 -9.66
N LEU A 130 7.28 -2.80 -10.46
CA LEU A 130 5.94 -3.17 -9.96
C LEU A 130 5.97 -4.44 -9.10
N ALA A 131 6.91 -5.35 -9.38
CA ALA A 131 7.11 -6.59 -8.65
C ALA A 131 7.49 -6.38 -7.17
N LEU A 132 8.02 -5.21 -6.79
CA LEU A 132 8.31 -4.90 -5.38
C LEU A 132 7.03 -4.62 -4.58
N ILE A 133 5.91 -4.32 -5.24
CA ILE A 133 4.65 -4.05 -4.55
C ILE A 133 4.09 -5.35 -3.98
N ASN A 134 4.01 -5.41 -2.66
CA ASN A 134 3.50 -6.55 -1.91
C ASN A 134 1.97 -6.52 -1.75
N SER A 135 1.42 -5.35 -1.42
CA SER A 135 -0.01 -5.22 -1.08
C SER A 135 -0.53 -3.80 -1.24
N ARG A 136 -1.86 -3.66 -1.28
CA ARG A 136 -2.55 -2.37 -1.27
C ARG A 136 -3.21 -2.11 0.08
N VAL A 137 -3.14 -0.88 0.58
CA VAL A 137 -3.84 -0.46 1.79
C VAL A 137 -5.30 -0.14 1.47
N LEU A 138 -6.24 -0.86 2.09
CA LEU A 138 -7.68 -0.65 1.93
C LEU A 138 -8.27 0.34 2.93
N ALA A 139 -7.88 0.21 4.20
CA ALA A 139 -8.50 0.92 5.30
C ALA A 139 -7.55 1.05 6.49
N VAL A 140 -7.73 2.12 7.26
CA VAL A 140 -7.28 2.20 8.65
C VAL A 140 -8.38 1.54 9.49
N VAL A 141 -8.01 0.52 10.26
CA VAL A 141 -8.94 -0.26 11.10
C VAL A 141 -8.69 -0.09 12.59
N TRP A 142 -7.66 0.67 12.97
CA TRP A 142 -7.41 1.05 14.36
C TRP A 142 -6.55 2.31 14.39
N PRO A 143 -6.76 3.25 15.34
CA PRO A 143 -7.77 3.24 16.41
C PRO A 143 -9.19 3.53 15.90
N PRO A 144 -10.25 3.20 16.67
CA PRO A 144 -11.64 3.38 16.23
C PRO A 144 -11.98 4.82 15.85
N SER A 145 -11.39 5.80 16.51
CA SER A 145 -11.58 7.24 16.23
C SER A 145 -11.03 7.69 14.86
N GLU A 146 -10.21 6.87 14.22
CA GLU A 146 -9.48 7.18 12.98
C GLU A 146 -9.80 6.17 11.87
N MET A 147 -10.73 5.25 12.11
CA MET A 147 -11.15 4.25 11.15
C MET A 147 -11.67 4.92 9.87
N LYS A 148 -11.09 4.55 8.74
CA LYS A 148 -11.47 5.11 7.43
C LYS A 148 -11.05 4.19 6.30
N ILE A 149 -11.77 4.27 5.19
CA ILE A 149 -11.33 3.66 3.93
C ILE A 149 -10.26 4.56 3.32
N VAL A 150 -9.12 3.99 2.96
CA VAL A 150 -8.04 4.69 2.28
C VAL A 150 -8.40 4.76 0.80
N ARG A 151 -8.94 5.90 0.38
CA ARG A 151 -9.33 6.12 -1.01
C ARG A 151 -8.10 6.39 -1.88
N GLY A 152 -8.19 5.93 -3.13
CA GLY A 152 -7.25 6.34 -4.17
C GLY A 152 -7.45 7.81 -4.50
N LYS A 153 -6.49 8.67 -4.11
CA LYS A 153 -6.42 10.08 -4.47
C LYS A 153 -5.01 10.34 -4.99
N LEU A 154 -4.84 11.06 -6.09
CA LEU A 154 -3.52 11.51 -6.54
C LEU A 154 -3.07 12.78 -5.79
N PRO A 155 -1.75 12.98 -5.59
CA PRO A 155 -1.24 14.22 -5.01
C PRO A 155 -1.70 15.44 -5.81
N ASP A 156 -1.98 16.57 -5.13
CA ASP A 156 -2.54 17.75 -5.79
C ASP A 156 -1.61 18.32 -6.86
N ARG A 157 -0.28 18.11 -6.73
CA ARG A 157 0.74 18.50 -7.72
C ARG A 157 0.62 17.80 -9.08
N VAL A 158 -0.10 16.66 -9.14
CA VAL A 158 -0.26 15.85 -10.36
C VAL A 158 -1.55 16.18 -11.11
N ASN A 159 -2.51 16.82 -10.42
CA ASN A 159 -3.83 17.12 -10.99
C ASN A 159 -3.92 18.53 -11.63
N GLY A 160 -2.79 19.24 -11.76
CA GLY A 160 -2.69 20.55 -12.43
C GLY A 160 -1.81 20.45 -13.67
#